data_AF-X1FIG2-F1
#
_entry.id   AF-X1FIG2-F1
#
_cell.length_a   1.000
_cell.length_b   1.000
_cell.length_c   1.000
_cell.angle_alpha   90.00
_cell.angle_beta   90.00
_cell.angle_gamma   90.00
#
_symmetry.space_group_name_H-M   'P 1'
#
loop_
_entity.id
_entity.type
_entity.pdbx_description
1 polymer ?
#
loop_
_entity_poly.entity_id
_entity_poly.type
_entity_poly.pdbx_seq_one_letter_code
_entity_poly.pdbx_strand_id
1 'polypeptide(L)'
;MEDMSGIFKGASEKEVLEVFHWIADNHISKSLRSDVVKMLKQHEQSGHIMAIVSATYSELLELIGQKLGVPNLIGTKLEVIDGKYTGKIIKPLCFGENKAKLLKEFIERNELEID
;
A
#
# COMPACT_ATOMS: atom_id res chain seq x y z
N MET A 1 -7.83 14.25 -7.03
CA MET A 1 -8.25 12.85 -6.81
C MET A 1 -9.23 12.87 -5.66
N GLU A 2 -10.42 12.34 -5.88
CA GLU A 2 -11.48 12.34 -4.89
C GLU A 2 -11.20 11.27 -3.83
N ASP A 3 -11.42 11.63 -2.57
CA ASP A 3 -11.24 10.72 -1.43
C ASP A 3 -12.41 9.72 -1.41
N MET A 4 -12.14 8.49 -1.81
CA MET A 4 -13.14 7.42 -1.87
C MET A 4 -13.28 6.65 -0.55
N SER A 5 -12.64 7.07 0.54
CA SER A 5 -12.69 6.33 1.82
C SER A 5 -14.10 6.20 2.39
N GLY A 6 -15.00 7.12 2.02
CA GLY A 6 -16.41 7.08 2.41
C GLY A 6 -17.15 5.78 2.06
N ILE A 7 -16.70 5.03 1.05
CA ILE A 7 -17.32 3.75 0.65
C ILE A 7 -17.21 2.66 1.72
N PHE A 8 -16.23 2.76 2.63
CA PHE A 8 -16.02 1.79 3.71
C PHE A 8 -16.74 2.16 5.01
N LYS A 9 -17.40 3.33 5.06
CA LYS A 9 -17.96 3.84 6.32
C LYS A 9 -18.94 2.84 6.95
N GLY A 10 -18.65 2.45 8.19
CA GLY A 10 -19.46 1.54 8.99
C GLY A 10 -19.20 0.05 8.74
N ALA A 11 -18.43 -0.29 7.70
CA ALA A 11 -17.99 -1.67 7.47
C ALA A 11 -16.96 -2.08 8.53
N SER A 12 -16.99 -3.35 8.92
CA SER A 12 -15.98 -3.95 9.79
C SER A 12 -14.66 -4.19 9.05
N GLU A 13 -13.57 -4.28 9.82
CA GLU A 13 -12.25 -4.64 9.28
C GLU A 13 -12.28 -5.94 8.48
N LYS A 14 -13.03 -6.93 8.97
CA LYS A 14 -13.18 -8.23 8.30
C LYS A 14 -13.85 -8.12 6.93
N GLU A 15 -14.97 -7.39 6.83
CA GLU A 15 -15.69 -7.23 5.56
C GLU A 15 -14.84 -6.54 4.49
N VAL A 16 -14.10 -5.49 4.87
CA VAL A 16 -13.22 -4.78 3.94
C VAL A 16 -12.03 -5.64 3.54
N LEU A 17 -11.44 -6.39 4.47
CA LEU A 17 -10.33 -7.28 4.18
C LEU A 17 -10.74 -8.40 3.20
N GLU A 18 -11.94 -8.97 3.34
CA GLU A 18 -12.50 -9.95 2.38
C GLU A 18 -12.62 -9.36 0.97
N VAL A 19 -13.09 -8.11 0.85
CA VAL A 19 -13.15 -7.39 -0.43
C VAL A 19 -11.75 -7.14 -1.00
N PHE A 20 -10.80 -6.73 -0.17
CA PHE A 20 -9.41 -6.49 -0.62
C PHE A 20 -8.72 -7.76 -1.10
N HIS A 21 -8.93 -8.90 -0.43
CA HIS A 21 -8.49 -10.20 -0.93
C HIS A 21 -9.09 -10.52 -2.29
N TRP A 22 -10.41 -10.35 -2.43
CA TRP A 22 -11.09 -10.59 -3.70
C TRP A 22 -10.52 -9.71 -4.82
N ILE A 23 -10.26 -8.43 -4.56
CA ILE A 23 -9.63 -7.51 -5.54
C ILE A 23 -8.21 -7.96 -5.89
N ALA A 24 -7.39 -8.28 -4.88
CA ALA A 24 -6.00 -8.69 -5.08
C ALA A 24 -5.89 -9.96 -5.95
N ASP A 25 -6.78 -10.93 -5.73
CA ASP A 25 -6.76 -12.20 -6.45
C ASP A 25 -7.41 -12.11 -7.84
N ASN A 26 -8.53 -11.40 -7.96
CA ASN A 26 -9.31 -11.40 -9.20
C ASN A 26 -8.91 -10.33 -10.21
N HIS A 27 -8.32 -9.22 -9.74
CA HIS A 27 -7.93 -8.10 -10.59
C HIS A 27 -6.42 -7.86 -10.59
N ILE A 28 -5.82 -7.66 -9.42
CA ILE A 28 -4.41 -7.25 -9.35
C ILE A 28 -3.49 -8.33 -9.90
N SER A 29 -3.67 -9.57 -9.44
CA SER A 29 -2.85 -10.71 -9.88
C SER A 29 -2.87 -10.92 -11.40
N LYS A 30 -3.97 -10.58 -12.07
CA LYS A 30 -4.12 -10.69 -13.53
C LYS A 30 -3.53 -9.50 -14.30
N SER A 31 -3.35 -8.36 -13.63
CA SER A 31 -2.78 -7.14 -14.21
C SER A 31 -1.26 -7.02 -14.05
N LEU A 32 -0.62 -7.95 -13.33
CA LEU A 32 0.82 -7.91 -13.11
C LEU A 32 1.57 -8.05 -14.43
N ARG A 33 2.41 -7.05 -14.72
CA ARG A 33 3.28 -7.10 -15.89
C ARG A 33 4.54 -7.89 -15.59
N SER A 34 4.84 -8.85 -16.46
CA SER A 34 5.98 -9.76 -16.31
C SER A 34 7.33 -9.05 -16.33
N ASP A 35 7.46 -7.95 -17.08
CA ASP A 35 8.68 -7.15 -17.14
C ASP A 35 8.97 -6.42 -15.82
N VAL A 36 7.94 -5.85 -15.19
CA VAL A 36 8.06 -5.21 -13.87
C VAL A 36 8.41 -6.23 -12.78
N VAL A 37 7.76 -7.39 -12.78
CA VAL A 37 8.08 -8.46 -11.82
C VAL A 37 9.52 -8.96 -12.00
N LYS A 38 10.00 -9.05 -13.24
CA LYS A 38 11.39 -9.40 -13.52
C LYS A 38 12.36 -8.35 -12.99
N MET A 39 12.05 -7.07 -13.16
CA MET A 39 12.85 -5.96 -12.64
C MET A 39 12.93 -5.97 -11.11
N LEU A 40 11.81 -6.22 -10.42
CA LEU A 40 11.80 -6.36 -8.95
C LEU A 40 12.73 -7.49 -8.50
N LYS A 41 12.68 -8.66 -9.16
CA LYS A 41 13.60 -9.76 -8.84
C LYS A 41 15.07 -9.42 -9.07
N GLN A 42 15.38 -8.60 -10.08
CA GLN A 42 16.76 -8.14 -10.30
C GLN A 42 17.22 -7.27 -9.14
N HIS A 43 16.39 -6.33 -8.69
CA HIS A 43 16.69 -5.49 -7.52
C HIS A 43 16.84 -6.31 -6.24
N GLU A 44 15.99 -7.30 -6.03
CA GLU A 44 16.11 -8.25 -4.91
C GLU A 44 17.47 -8.98 -4.94
N GLN A 45 17.86 -9.52 -6.11
CA GLN A 45 19.13 -10.22 -6.29
C GLN A 45 20.35 -9.31 -6.15
N SER A 46 20.21 -8.03 -6.47
CA SER A 46 21.24 -7.02 -6.26
C SER A 46 21.33 -6.53 -4.80
N GLY A 47 20.49 -7.04 -3.91
CA GLY A 47 20.47 -6.64 -2.49
C GLY A 47 19.91 -5.24 -2.26
N HIS A 48 19.14 -4.69 -3.21
CA HIS A 48 18.54 -3.37 -3.06
C HIS A 48 17.37 -3.42 -2.08
N ILE A 49 17.20 -2.33 -1.32
CA ILE A 49 16.00 -2.12 -0.52
C ILE A 49 14.87 -1.70 -1.47
N MET A 50 13.83 -2.54 -1.56
CA MET A 50 12.67 -2.27 -2.40
C MET A 50 11.51 -1.73 -1.57
N ALA A 51 10.82 -0.70 -2.06
CA ALA A 51 9.61 -0.17 -1.46
C ALA A 51 8.52 0.16 -2.49
N ILE A 52 7.25 -0.02 -2.14
CA ILE A 52 6.10 0.45 -2.93
C ILE A 52 5.46 1.64 -2.22
N VAL A 53 5.40 2.79 -2.92
CA VAL A 53 4.77 4.03 -2.43
C VAL A 53 3.52 4.34 -3.25
N SER A 54 2.34 4.05 -2.70
CA SER A 54 1.07 4.11 -3.42
C SER A 54 -0.02 4.87 -2.68
N ALA A 55 -0.91 5.51 -3.44
CA ALA A 55 -2.14 6.09 -2.89
C ALA A 55 -3.17 5.01 -2.48
N THR A 56 -2.94 3.75 -2.87
CA THR A 56 -3.73 2.58 -2.45
C THR A 56 -3.84 2.48 -0.93
N TYR A 57 -4.97 1.98 -0.43
CA TYR A 57 -5.14 1.71 0.99
C TYR A 57 -4.14 0.67 1.49
N SER A 58 -3.61 0.87 2.69
CA SER A 58 -2.45 0.15 3.20
C SER A 58 -2.70 -1.36 3.26
N GLU A 59 -3.89 -1.77 3.69
CA GLU A 59 -4.29 -3.17 3.83
C GLU A 59 -4.36 -3.88 2.46
N LEU A 60 -4.87 -3.21 1.41
CA LEU A 60 -4.82 -3.76 0.06
C LEU A 60 -3.37 -3.77 -0.47
N LEU A 61 -2.59 -2.72 -0.18
CA LEU A 61 -1.20 -2.62 -0.60
C LEU A 61 -0.34 -3.74 0.01
N GLU A 62 -0.61 -4.13 1.25
CA GLU A 62 0.02 -5.27 1.94
C GLU A 62 -0.18 -6.58 1.18
N LEU A 63 -1.41 -6.88 0.75
CA LEU A 63 -1.70 -8.07 -0.05
C LEU A 63 -0.95 -8.06 -1.40
N ILE A 64 -0.80 -6.88 -2.00
CA ILE A 64 -0.05 -6.73 -3.26
C ILE A 64 1.45 -6.90 -3.02
N GLY A 65 2.00 -6.29 -1.96
CA GLY A 65 3.40 -6.38 -1.60
C GLY A 65 3.83 -7.82 -1.31
N GLN A 66 3.01 -8.58 -0.58
CA GLN A 66 3.23 -10.02 -0.34
C GLN A 66 3.32 -10.82 -1.64
N LYS A 67 2.45 -10.55 -2.62
CA LYS A 67 2.49 -11.23 -3.92
C LYS A 67 3.72 -10.85 -4.75
N LEU A 68 4.22 -9.63 -4.61
CA LEU A 68 5.37 -9.12 -5.35
C LEU A 68 6.73 -9.36 -4.65
N GLY A 69 6.72 -9.84 -3.41
CA GLY A 69 7.94 -10.00 -2.62
C GLY A 69 8.56 -8.66 -2.19
N VAL A 70 7.77 -7.59 -2.10
CA VAL A 70 8.26 -6.26 -1.68
C VAL A 70 7.83 -5.98 -0.24
N PRO A 71 8.77 -5.91 0.72
CA PRO A 71 8.44 -5.84 2.15
C PRO A 71 8.08 -4.42 2.61
N ASN A 72 8.63 -3.38 1.99
CA ASN A 72 8.44 -2.02 2.46
C ASN A 72 7.27 -1.36 1.71
N LEU A 73 6.20 -1.04 2.44
CA LEU A 73 4.95 -0.58 1.84
C LEU A 73 4.50 0.72 2.51
N ILE A 74 4.26 1.74 1.68
CA ILE A 74 3.83 3.06 2.12
C ILE A 74 2.52 3.36 1.38
N GLY A 75 1.41 3.13 2.08
CA GLY A 75 0.06 3.29 1.57
C GLY A 75 -0.72 4.41 2.27
N THR A 76 -1.95 4.61 1.82
CA THR A 76 -2.95 5.46 2.48
C THR A 76 -3.57 4.69 3.65
N LYS A 77 -3.64 5.29 4.83
CA LYS A 77 -4.23 4.64 6.01
C LYS A 77 -5.69 5.05 6.17
N LEU A 78 -6.58 4.08 6.37
CA LEU A 78 -7.96 4.32 6.71
C LEU A 78 -8.13 4.37 8.24
N GLU A 79 -9.02 5.23 8.72
CA GLU A 79 -9.33 5.34 10.15
C GLU A 79 -10.35 4.26 10.56
N VAL A 80 -9.99 3.51 11.60
CA VAL A 80 -10.81 2.48 12.23
C VAL A 80 -11.04 2.85 13.69
N ILE A 81 -12.29 2.78 14.14
CA ILE A 81 -12.69 2.97 15.54
C ILE A 81 -13.65 1.83 15.89
N ASP A 82 -13.41 1.17 17.03
CA ASP A 82 -14.21 0.03 17.51
C ASP A 82 -14.40 -1.07 16.45
N GLY A 83 -13.34 -1.38 15.71
CA GLY A 83 -13.33 -2.41 14.67
C GLY A 83 -14.11 -2.06 13.39
N LYS A 84 -14.53 -0.80 13.22
CA LYS A 84 -15.27 -0.31 12.05
C LYS A 84 -14.58 0.89 11.41
N TYR A 85 -14.57 0.91 10.08
CA TYR A 85 -14.05 2.04 9.33
C TYR A 85 -14.95 3.26 9.48
N THR A 86 -14.33 4.41 9.76
CA THR A 86 -15.07 5.68 9.90
C THR A 86 -15.43 6.32 8.56
N GLY A 87 -14.85 5.80 7.48
CA GLY A 87 -14.93 6.37 6.14
C GLY A 87 -14.01 7.59 5.95
N LYS A 88 -12.96 7.72 6.77
CA LYS A 88 -11.96 8.77 6.68
C LYS A 88 -10.56 8.19 6.49
N ILE A 89 -9.69 8.99 5.89
CA ILE A 89 -8.25 8.72 5.81
C ILE A 89 -7.55 9.33 7.01
N ILE A 90 -6.61 8.57 7.60
CA ILE A 90 -5.61 9.10 8.53
C ILE A 90 -4.60 9.88 7.68
N LYS A 91 -4.53 11.20 7.87
CA LYS A 91 -3.64 12.06 7.10
C LYS A 91 -2.17 11.81 7.47
N PRO A 92 -1.23 11.98 6.52
CA PRO A 92 -1.47 12.43 5.14
C PRO A 92 -1.94 11.30 4.19
N LEU A 93 -2.71 11.68 3.17
CA LEU A 93 -3.00 10.80 2.03
C LEU A 93 -1.71 10.58 1.22
N CYS A 94 -1.38 9.34 0.85
CA CYS A 94 -0.16 9.01 0.10
C CYS A 94 -0.26 9.39 -1.39
N PHE A 95 -0.39 10.69 -1.67
CA PHE A 95 -0.61 11.23 -3.01
C PHE A 95 0.14 12.54 -3.24
N GLY A 96 0.60 12.77 -4.48
CA GLY A 96 1.36 13.97 -4.83
C GLY A 96 2.59 14.15 -3.95
N GLU A 97 2.81 15.37 -3.46
CA GLU A 97 3.94 15.73 -2.59
C GLU A 97 3.99 14.91 -1.29
N ASN A 98 2.84 14.46 -0.79
CA ASN A 98 2.80 13.63 0.41
C ASN A 98 3.44 12.25 0.20
N LYS A 99 3.54 11.75 -1.04
CA LYS A 99 4.30 10.51 -1.31
C LYS A 99 5.77 10.70 -0.96
N ALA A 100 6.37 11.80 -1.40
CA ALA A 100 7.76 12.11 -1.12
C ALA A 100 7.97 12.35 0.38
N LYS A 101 7.05 13.06 1.04
CA LYS A 101 7.09 13.26 2.49
C LYS A 101 7.04 11.94 3.27
N LEU A 102 6.06 11.08 2.98
CA LEU A 102 5.91 9.78 3.65
C LEU A 102 7.10 8.85 3.38
N LEU A 103 7.67 8.90 2.18
CA LEU A 103 8.88 8.15 1.86
C LEU A 103 10.08 8.64 2.68
N LYS A 104 10.27 9.95 2.82
CA LYS A 104 11.33 10.52 3.68
C LYS A 104 11.15 10.12 5.14
N GLU A 105 9.94 10.24 5.68
CA GLU A 105 9.62 9.80 7.04
C GLU A 105 9.89 8.30 7.23
N PHE A 106 9.57 7.47 6.24
CA PHE A 106 9.88 6.05 6.26
C PHE A 106 11.40 5.81 6.29
N ILE A 107 12.16 6.51 5.46
CA ILE A 107 13.62 6.37 5.37
C ILE A 107 14.28 6.78 6.68
N GLU A 108 13.90 7.93 7.24
CA GLU A 108 14.39 8.42 8.53
C GLU A 108 14.07 7.44 9.66
N ARG A 109 12.83 6.94 9.75
CA ARG A 109 12.40 6.03 10.82
C ARG A 109 13.09 4.67 10.76
N ASN A 110 13.47 4.22 9.57
CA ASN A 110 14.15 2.94 9.37
C ASN A 110 15.67 3.08 9.23
N GLU A 111 16.22 4.29 9.48
CA GLU A 111 17.66 4.58 9.43
C GLU A 111 18.30 4.15 8.09
N LEU A 112 17.58 4.39 6.98
CA LEU A 112 18.04 4.04 5.64
C LEU A 112 18.83 5.18 5.01
N GLU A 113 19.87 4.83 4.27
CA GLU A 113 20.63 5.77 3.44
C GLU A 113 20.15 5.70 1.99
N ILE A 114 20.04 6.86 1.33
CA ILE A 114 19.75 7.00 -0.10
C ILE A 114 21.03 7.51 -0.76
N ASP A 115 21.36 6.96 -1.92
CA ASP A 115 22.48 7.38 -2.77
C ASP A 115 22.20 8.65 -3.59
#